data_AF-A0A1M5RTJ4-F1
#
_entry.id   AF-A0A1M5RTJ4-F1
#
_cell.length_a   1.000
_cell.length_b   1.000
_cell.length_c   1.000
_cell.angle_alpha   90.00
_cell.angle_beta   90.00
_cell.angle_gamma   90.00
#
_symmetry.space_group_name_H-M   'P 1'
#
loop_
_entity.id
_entity.type
_entity.pdbx_description
1 polymer ?
#
loop_
_entity_poly.entity_id
_entity_poly.type
_entity_poly.pdbx_seq_one_letter_code
_entity_poly.pdbx_strand_id
1 'polypeptide(L)'
;MKGYYIISLAIVAFISATSFTFNEPTGNTIPYPEGYRRWTHIKTGIVGPEHPNVKYRGFNHVYANDKAFQGFESGTFPEGSIIVFDVIEASTSNNYTAEGKRDHMDVMVKDAVKFAATGGWGYAQFEGNGDPRALTDETVTKCYQCHLKQSDHVFSEFRK
;
A
#
# COMPACT_ATOMS: atom_id res chain seq x y z
N MET A 1 43.35 -28.46 -69.50
CA MET A 1 43.26 -28.52 -68.03
C MET A 1 42.58 -27.24 -67.56
N LYS A 2 41.28 -27.30 -67.23
CA LYS A 2 40.47 -26.12 -66.84
C LYS A 2 40.40 -26.08 -65.31
N GLY A 3 40.87 -24.98 -64.72
CA GLY A 3 40.83 -24.73 -63.28
C GLY A 3 39.45 -24.24 -62.83
N TYR A 4 38.98 -24.75 -61.70
CA TYR A 4 37.74 -24.31 -61.05
C TYR A 4 38.11 -23.43 -59.86
N TYR A 5 37.58 -22.19 -59.85
CA TYR A 5 37.66 -21.28 -58.70
C TYR A 5 36.50 -21.58 -57.74
N ILE A 6 36.81 -21.86 -56.48
CA ILE A 6 35.82 -21.99 -55.41
C ILE A 6 35.61 -20.60 -54.80
N ILE A 7 34.43 -20.01 -55.03
CA ILE A 7 34.00 -18.77 -54.36
C ILE A 7 33.34 -19.19 -53.04
N SER A 8 33.97 -18.86 -51.92
CA SER A 8 33.42 -19.10 -50.58
C SER A 8 32.51 -17.93 -50.19
N LEU A 9 31.23 -18.21 -49.97
CA LEU A 9 30.23 -17.21 -49.58
C LEU A 9 30.14 -17.17 -48.04
N ALA A 10 30.64 -16.11 -47.42
CA ALA A 10 30.51 -15.90 -45.97
C ALA A 10 29.11 -15.37 -45.65
N ILE A 11 28.32 -16.13 -44.89
CA ILE A 11 27.01 -15.72 -44.37
C ILE A 11 27.25 -14.94 -43.07
N VAL A 12 27.04 -13.62 -43.11
CA VAL A 12 27.04 -12.77 -41.92
C VAL A 12 25.63 -12.77 -41.34
N ALA A 13 25.44 -13.46 -40.21
CA ALA A 13 24.18 -13.44 -39.47
C ALA A 13 24.06 -12.12 -38.68
N PHE A 14 23.14 -11.26 -39.11
CA PHE A 14 22.75 -10.06 -38.36
C PHE A 14 21.85 -10.48 -37.19
N ILE A 15 22.42 -10.51 -35.98
CA ILE A 15 21.63 -10.68 -34.75
C ILE A 15 21.08 -9.29 -34.38
N SER A 16 19.82 -9.03 -34.71
CA SER A 16 19.10 -7.87 -34.20
C SER A 16 18.90 -8.04 -32.69
N ALA A 17 19.70 -7.33 -31.90
CA ALA A 17 19.44 -7.18 -30.46
C ALA A 17 18.19 -6.31 -30.29
N THR A 18 17.03 -6.93 -30.15
CA THR A 18 15.84 -6.25 -29.64
C THR A 18 16.05 -6.00 -28.16
N SER A 19 16.32 -4.76 -27.78
CA SER A 19 16.32 -4.33 -26.39
C SER A 19 14.91 -4.51 -25.83
N PHE A 20 14.66 -5.61 -25.10
CA PHE A 20 13.50 -5.71 -24.24
C PHE A 20 13.74 -4.77 -23.06
N THR A 21 13.05 -3.64 -23.05
CA THR A 21 12.95 -2.81 -21.85
C THR A 21 12.05 -3.55 -20.87
N PHE A 22 12.65 -4.32 -19.97
CA PHE A 22 11.95 -4.81 -18.79
C PHE A 22 11.77 -3.61 -17.86
N ASN A 23 10.58 -2.99 -17.89
CA ASN A 23 10.19 -2.11 -16.80
C ASN A 23 9.99 -3.02 -15.59
N GLU A 24 11.01 -3.11 -14.73
CA GLU A 24 10.82 -3.57 -13.36
C GLU A 24 9.62 -2.79 -12.78
N PRO A 25 8.57 -3.46 -12.28
CA PRO A 25 7.58 -2.79 -11.45
C PRO A 25 8.39 -2.05 -10.39
N THR A 26 8.18 -0.74 -10.23
CA THR A 26 8.87 0.01 -9.20
C THR A 26 8.70 -0.76 -7.89
N GLY A 27 9.81 -1.27 -7.34
CA GLY A 27 9.82 -2.38 -6.38
C GLY A 27 9.12 -2.12 -5.04
N ASN A 28 8.38 -1.01 -4.95
CA ASN A 28 7.68 -0.44 -3.81
C ASN A 28 6.18 -0.73 -3.78
N THR A 29 5.64 -1.54 -4.70
CA THR A 29 4.23 -1.95 -4.63
C THR A 29 3.97 -2.72 -3.33
N ILE A 30 2.92 -2.32 -2.62
CA ILE A 30 2.37 -3.00 -1.44
C ILE A 30 1.16 -3.80 -1.91
N PRO A 31 1.09 -5.12 -1.65
CA PRO A 31 -0.05 -5.93 -2.06
C PRO A 31 -1.29 -5.61 -1.21
N TYR A 32 -2.47 -5.91 -1.76
CA TYR A 32 -3.71 -5.87 -1.00
C TYR A 32 -3.61 -6.82 0.21
N PRO A 33 -3.99 -6.39 1.43
CA PRO A 33 -3.81 -7.18 2.64
C PRO A 33 -4.92 -8.24 2.77
N GLU A 34 -4.78 -9.34 2.05
CA GLU A 34 -5.80 -10.40 2.04
C GLU A 34 -6.16 -10.91 3.44
N GLY A 35 -7.47 -11.07 3.70
CA GLY A 35 -7.98 -11.59 4.97
C GLY A 35 -7.89 -10.63 6.17
N TYR A 36 -7.47 -9.38 6.00
CA TYR A 36 -7.27 -8.44 7.11
C TYR A 36 -8.47 -8.21 8.03
N ARG A 37 -9.71 -8.40 7.53
CA ARG A 37 -10.93 -8.32 8.36
C ARG A 37 -10.97 -9.35 9.49
N ARG A 38 -10.11 -10.36 9.46
CA ARG A 38 -9.93 -11.35 10.53
C ARG A 38 -8.78 -11.04 11.48
N TRP A 39 -8.02 -9.98 11.21
CA TRP A 39 -6.94 -9.54 12.09
C TRP A 39 -7.49 -8.81 13.31
N THR A 40 -6.61 -8.45 14.24
CA THR A 40 -7.00 -7.71 15.43
C THR A 40 -7.55 -6.34 15.05
N HIS A 41 -8.82 -6.11 15.38
CA HIS A 41 -9.43 -4.79 15.27
C HIS A 41 -8.91 -3.89 16.41
N ILE A 42 -8.22 -2.82 16.05
CA ILE A 42 -7.57 -1.90 16.99
C ILE A 42 -8.53 -0.85 17.51
N LYS A 43 -9.23 -0.18 16.60
CA LYS A 43 -10.22 0.85 16.94
C LYS A 43 -11.15 1.13 15.78
N THR A 44 -12.30 1.69 16.11
CA THR A 44 -13.19 2.34 15.15
C THR A 44 -13.27 3.84 15.47
N GLY A 45 -13.35 4.67 14.45
CA GLY A 45 -13.80 6.06 14.56
C GLY A 45 -14.94 6.33 13.58
N ILE A 46 -15.66 7.43 13.78
CA ILE A 46 -16.63 7.94 12.82
C ILE A 46 -16.32 9.40 12.50
N VAL A 47 -16.25 9.73 11.21
CA VAL A 47 -16.10 11.10 10.74
C VAL A 47 -17.44 11.53 10.16
N GLY A 48 -18.11 12.42 10.90
CA GLY A 48 -19.43 12.94 10.55
C GLY A 48 -19.42 13.87 9.35
N PRO A 49 -20.61 14.22 8.82
CA PRO A 49 -20.74 14.98 7.58
C PRO A 49 -20.24 16.43 7.66
N GLU A 50 -20.17 17.01 8.85
CA GLU A 50 -19.70 18.38 9.09
C GLU A 50 -18.18 18.48 9.30
N HIS A 51 -17.49 17.35 9.43
CA HIS A 51 -16.05 17.34 9.68
C HIS A 51 -15.28 17.79 8.41
N PRO A 52 -14.25 18.64 8.53
CA PRO A 52 -13.53 19.19 7.37
C PRO A 52 -12.74 18.13 6.59
N ASN A 53 -12.38 17.01 7.24
CA ASN A 53 -11.69 15.91 6.59
C ASN A 53 -12.66 15.01 5.81
N VAL A 54 -13.03 15.46 4.62
CA VAL A 54 -14.04 14.80 3.78
C VAL A 54 -13.59 13.44 3.24
N LYS A 55 -12.27 13.21 3.13
CA LYS A 55 -11.69 11.96 2.61
C LYS A 55 -12.08 10.75 3.46
N TYR A 56 -12.03 10.88 4.79
CA TYR A 56 -12.26 9.77 5.71
C TYR A 56 -13.67 9.77 6.30
N ARG A 57 -14.65 10.35 5.60
CA ARG A 57 -16.04 10.44 6.05
C ARG A 57 -16.66 9.05 6.17
N GLY A 58 -17.44 8.82 7.22
CA GLY A 58 -18.03 7.52 7.54
C GLY A 58 -17.30 6.79 8.67
N PHE A 59 -17.46 5.48 8.73
CA PHE A 59 -16.74 4.61 9.65
C PHE A 59 -15.30 4.42 9.20
N ASN A 60 -14.39 4.41 10.17
CA ASN A 60 -12.97 4.19 9.96
C ASN A 60 -12.51 3.08 10.90
N HIS A 61 -12.28 1.89 10.37
CA HIS A 61 -11.82 0.74 11.15
C HIS A 61 -10.33 0.54 10.96
N VAL A 62 -9.62 0.36 12.07
CA VAL A 62 -8.18 0.07 12.06
C VAL A 62 -7.97 -1.39 12.41
N TYR A 63 -7.25 -2.11 11.56
CA TYR A 63 -6.87 -3.51 11.78
C TYR A 63 -5.35 -3.65 11.76
N ALA A 64 -4.85 -4.61 12.53
CA ALA A 64 -3.42 -4.87 12.67
C ALA A 64 -3.17 -6.36 12.59
N ASN A 65 -2.24 -6.79 11.72
CA ASN A 65 -1.74 -8.16 11.77
C ASN A 65 -1.03 -8.45 13.09
N ASP A 66 -0.71 -9.71 13.38
CA ASP A 66 -0.11 -10.12 14.66
C ASP A 66 1.16 -9.32 15.02
N LYS A 67 1.98 -9.01 14.02
CA LYS A 67 3.20 -8.19 14.20
C LYS A 67 2.87 -6.74 14.56
N ALA A 68 1.97 -6.12 13.81
CA ALA A 68 1.53 -4.75 14.13
C ALA A 68 0.85 -4.69 15.50
N PHE A 69 0.12 -5.73 15.89
CA PHE A 69 -0.48 -5.82 17.22
C PHE A 69 0.57 -5.84 18.34
N GLN A 70 1.66 -6.61 18.20
CA GLN A 70 2.81 -6.52 19.11
C GLN A 70 3.38 -5.09 19.19
N GLY A 71 3.39 -4.38 18.06
CA GLY A 71 3.76 -2.97 18.01
C GLY A 71 2.82 -2.06 18.79
N PHE A 72 1.51 -2.27 18.69
CA PHE A 72 0.52 -1.55 19.50
C PHE A 72 0.66 -1.83 21.00
N GLU A 73 1.09 -3.03 21.39
CA GLU A 73 1.30 -3.36 22.81
C GLU A 73 2.59 -2.78 23.39
N SER A 74 3.67 -2.79 22.60
CA SER A 74 5.03 -2.45 23.03
C SER A 74 5.48 -1.02 22.69
N GLY A 75 4.83 -0.38 21.71
CA GLY A 75 5.23 0.91 21.15
C GLY A 75 6.32 0.84 20.08
N THR A 76 6.77 -0.34 19.66
CA THR A 76 7.76 -0.52 18.58
C THR A 76 7.26 -1.56 17.58
N PHE A 77 7.09 -1.17 16.31
CA PHE A 77 6.50 -2.05 15.30
C PHE A 77 7.55 -2.91 14.59
N PRO A 78 7.48 -4.26 14.69
CA PRO A 78 8.42 -5.15 14.01
C PRO A 78 8.31 -5.11 12.48
N GLU A 79 9.38 -5.53 11.78
CA GLU A 79 9.40 -5.71 10.32
C GLU A 79 8.28 -6.64 9.84
N GLY A 80 7.55 -6.21 8.80
CA GLY A 80 6.35 -6.88 8.30
C GLY A 80 5.08 -6.59 9.11
N SER A 81 5.10 -5.61 10.00
CA SER A 81 3.87 -5.03 10.56
C SER A 81 3.01 -4.46 9.45
N ILE A 82 1.72 -4.79 9.45
CA ILE A 82 0.75 -4.25 8.50
C ILE A 82 -0.41 -3.67 9.28
N ILE A 83 -0.71 -2.41 8.99
CA ILE A 83 -1.85 -1.68 9.54
C ILE A 83 -2.79 -1.33 8.39
N VAL A 84 -4.06 -1.66 8.55
CA VAL A 84 -5.11 -1.32 7.58
C VAL A 84 -6.03 -0.28 8.21
N PHE A 85 -6.32 0.77 7.46
CA PHE A 85 -7.33 1.78 7.77
C PHE A 85 -8.43 1.67 6.70
N ASP A 86 -9.55 1.06 7.09
CA ASP A 86 -10.68 0.76 6.19
C ASP A 86 -11.77 1.83 6.33
N VAL A 87 -12.05 2.56 5.24
CA VAL A 87 -13.01 3.66 5.21
C VAL A 87 -14.31 3.17 4.59
N ILE A 88 -15.37 3.20 5.38
CA ILE A 88 -16.67 2.65 5.01
C ILE A 88 -17.73 3.74 5.19
N GLU A 89 -18.60 3.88 4.21
CA GLU A 89 -19.69 4.85 4.29
C GLU A 89 -20.55 4.61 5.55
N ALA A 90 -21.06 5.68 6.13
CA ALA A 90 -22.05 5.60 7.21
C ALA A 90 -23.45 5.86 6.64
N SER A 91 -24.36 4.90 6.81
CA SER A 91 -25.76 5.01 6.41
C SER A 91 -26.64 5.16 7.65
N THR A 92 -27.35 6.28 7.76
CA THR A 92 -28.19 6.59 8.91
C THR A 92 -29.66 6.55 8.54
N SER A 93 -30.45 5.77 9.28
CA SER A 93 -31.91 5.73 9.17
C SER A 93 -32.52 5.40 10.53
N ASN A 94 -33.66 6.00 10.87
CA ASN A 94 -34.40 5.74 12.12
C ASN A 94 -33.52 5.80 13.39
N ASN A 95 -32.66 6.81 13.52
CA ASN A 95 -31.69 6.96 14.63
C ASN A 95 -30.70 5.79 14.79
N TYR A 96 -30.49 5.02 13.72
CA TYR A 96 -29.50 3.95 13.66
C TYR A 96 -28.54 4.22 12.51
N THR A 97 -27.24 4.07 12.77
CA THR A 97 -26.19 4.25 11.77
C THR A 97 -25.45 2.93 11.59
N ALA A 98 -25.39 2.46 10.34
CA ALA A 98 -24.72 1.24 9.95
C ALA A 98 -23.69 1.49 8.85
N GLU A 99 -22.76 0.54 8.71
CA GLU A 99 -21.82 0.50 7.59
C GLU A 99 -22.55 0.37 6.25
N GLY A 100 -22.09 1.14 5.26
CA GLY A 100 -22.49 1.07 3.86
C GLY A 100 -21.45 0.36 3.00
N LYS A 101 -21.26 0.83 1.77
CA LYS A 101 -20.17 0.33 0.91
C LYS A 101 -18.82 0.87 1.43
N ARG A 102 -17.75 0.13 1.16
CA ARG A 102 -16.39 0.65 1.32
C ARG A 102 -16.19 1.81 0.35
N ASP A 103 -15.62 2.90 0.85
CA ASP A 103 -15.14 4.00 0.04
C ASP A 103 -13.73 3.70 -0.49
N HIS A 104 -12.77 3.53 0.42
CA HIS A 104 -11.39 3.15 0.09
C HIS A 104 -10.68 2.53 1.30
N MET A 105 -9.43 2.11 1.12
CA MET A 105 -8.59 1.55 2.17
C MET A 105 -7.19 2.11 2.08
N ASP A 106 -6.63 2.52 3.22
CA ASP A 106 -5.23 2.90 3.36
C ASP A 106 -4.46 1.80 4.11
N VAL A 107 -3.24 1.52 3.66
CA VAL A 107 -2.39 0.47 4.21
C VAL A 107 -1.01 1.02 4.51
N MET A 108 -0.50 0.71 5.71
CA MET A 108 0.88 0.94 6.10
C MET A 108 1.60 -0.39 6.29
N VAL A 109 2.81 -0.52 5.72
CA VAL A 109 3.67 -1.71 5.88
C VAL A 109 5.04 -1.32 6.41
N LYS A 110 5.49 -1.97 7.48
CA LYS A 110 6.85 -1.80 8.02
C LYS A 110 7.83 -2.63 7.20
N ASP A 111 8.72 -1.95 6.49
CA ASP A 111 9.91 -2.52 5.86
C ASP A 111 10.99 -1.44 5.85
N ALA A 112 11.90 -1.49 6.82
CA ALA A 112 12.90 -0.44 7.04
C ALA A 112 13.87 -0.26 5.86
N VAL A 113 14.12 -1.32 5.10
CA VAL A 113 15.03 -1.29 3.95
C VAL A 113 14.31 -0.72 2.73
N LYS A 114 13.14 -1.26 2.42
CA LYS A 114 12.35 -0.88 1.24
C LYS A 114 11.80 0.54 1.34
N PHE A 115 11.44 0.98 2.54
CA PHE A 115 10.80 2.28 2.79
C PHE A 115 11.67 3.22 3.64
N ALA A 116 12.99 3.15 3.48
CA ALA A 116 13.94 3.99 4.22
C ALA A 116 13.67 5.50 4.10
N ALA A 117 13.20 5.95 2.93
CA ALA A 117 12.88 7.36 2.67
C ALA A 117 11.68 7.88 3.49
N THR A 118 10.87 6.99 4.06
CA THR A 118 9.63 7.30 4.77
C THR A 118 9.62 6.71 6.19
N GLY A 119 10.79 6.64 6.83
CA GLY A 119 10.92 6.16 8.20
C GLY A 119 10.65 4.65 8.36
N GLY A 120 10.85 3.89 7.29
CA GLY A 120 10.62 2.44 7.26
C GLY A 120 9.16 2.03 7.09
N TRP A 121 8.26 2.97 6.79
CA TRP A 121 6.86 2.69 6.50
C TRP A 121 6.51 2.97 5.04
N GLY A 122 5.98 1.97 4.37
CA GLY A 122 5.37 2.11 3.05
C GLY A 122 3.89 2.46 3.20
N TYR A 123 3.38 3.25 2.25
CA TYR A 123 1.99 3.70 2.22
C TYR A 123 1.35 3.30 0.90
N ALA A 124 0.18 2.68 0.96
CA ALA A 124 -0.63 2.35 -0.20
C ALA A 124 -2.09 2.69 0.04
N GLN A 125 -2.81 2.89 -1.05
CA GLN A 125 -4.25 3.11 -1.05
C GLN A 125 -4.90 2.15 -2.05
N PHE A 126 -6.07 1.63 -1.71
CA PHE A 126 -6.90 0.78 -2.55
C PHE A 126 -8.29 1.40 -2.68
N GLU A 127 -8.86 1.29 -3.87
CA GLU A 127 -10.26 1.64 -4.11
C GLU A 127 -11.21 0.74 -3.32
N GLY A 128 -12.49 1.11 -3.22
CA GLY A 128 -13.49 0.33 -2.49
C GLY A 128 -13.66 -1.12 -2.96
N ASN A 129 -13.36 -1.39 -4.24
CA ASN A 129 -13.36 -2.74 -4.83
C ASN A 129 -12.06 -3.53 -4.57
N GLY A 130 -11.03 -2.92 -3.97
CA GLY A 130 -9.73 -3.53 -3.71
C GLY A 130 -8.65 -3.26 -4.76
N ASP A 131 -8.96 -2.57 -5.85
CA ASP A 131 -7.96 -2.23 -6.86
C ASP A 131 -6.92 -1.24 -6.30
N PRO A 132 -5.63 -1.40 -6.60
CA PRO A 132 -4.61 -0.48 -6.12
C PRO A 132 -4.78 0.89 -6.77
N ARG A 133 -4.79 1.94 -5.95
CA ARG A 133 -4.70 3.33 -6.42
C ARG A 133 -3.23 3.72 -6.54
N ALA A 134 -2.83 4.16 -7.73
CA ALA A 134 -1.48 4.66 -7.95
C ALA A 134 -1.24 5.93 -7.11
N LEU A 135 -0.27 5.88 -6.20
CA LEU A 135 0.18 7.04 -5.43
C LEU A 135 1.45 7.60 -6.06
N THR A 136 1.52 8.92 -6.19
CA THR A 136 2.77 9.60 -6.57
C THR A 136 3.73 9.66 -5.39
N ASP A 137 5.03 9.79 -5.66
CA ASP A 137 6.05 9.98 -4.60
C ASP A 137 5.75 11.21 -3.73
N GLU A 138 5.20 12.28 -4.32
CA GLU A 138 4.74 13.46 -3.58
C GLU A 138 3.61 13.10 -2.61
N THR A 139 2.67 12.25 -3.03
CA THR A 139 1.55 11.81 -2.18
C THR A 139 2.06 10.95 -1.02
N VAL A 140 2.94 9.99 -1.30
CA VAL A 140 3.60 9.16 -0.28
C VAL A 140 4.37 10.03 0.71
N THR A 141 5.08 11.05 0.22
CA THR A 141 5.79 12.02 1.07
C THR A 141 4.84 12.78 1.98
N LYS A 142 3.68 13.22 1.49
CA LYS A 142 2.66 13.90 2.30
C LYS A 142 2.09 12.98 3.40
N CYS A 143 1.86 11.70 3.10
CA CYS A 143 1.48 10.70 4.10
C CYS A 143 2.54 10.61 5.20
N TYR A 144 3.80 10.40 4.83
CA TYR A 144 4.90 10.31 5.78
C TYR A 144 5.05 11.59 6.62
N GLN A 145 5.03 12.77 6.02
CA GLN A 145 5.17 14.04 6.73
C GLN A 145 4.07 14.26 7.78
N CYS A 146 2.84 13.84 7.49
CA CYS A 146 1.74 13.90 8.46
C CYS A 146 1.98 12.93 9.62
N HIS A 147 2.47 11.73 9.33
CA HIS A 147 2.75 10.68 10.31
C HIS A 147 4.06 10.90 11.09
N LEU A 148 4.99 11.72 10.60
CA LEU A 148 6.32 11.95 11.18
C LEU A 148 6.29 12.35 12.67
N LYS A 149 5.24 13.04 13.11
CA LYS A 149 5.09 13.55 14.47
C LYS A 149 4.57 12.52 15.48
N GLN A 150 4.18 11.33 15.02
CA GLN A 150 3.61 10.28 15.87
C GLN A 150 4.68 9.29 16.31
N SER A 151 4.45 8.63 17.45
CA SER A 151 5.30 7.54 17.91
C SER A 151 5.31 6.42 16.87
N ASP A 152 6.51 6.07 16.39
CA ASP A 152 6.75 5.15 15.26
C ASP A 152 5.81 5.37 14.07
N HIS A 153 5.43 6.62 13.80
CA HIS A 153 4.57 7.02 12.70
C HIS A 153 3.12 6.50 12.74
N VAL A 154 2.63 6.01 13.89
CA VAL A 154 1.27 5.46 14.02
C VAL A 154 0.41 6.31 14.95
N PHE A 155 -0.76 6.77 14.46
CA PHE A 155 -1.72 7.58 15.24
C PHE A 155 -2.62 6.77 16.18
N SER A 156 -2.85 5.50 15.85
CA SER A 156 -3.83 4.70 16.58
C SER A 156 -3.24 4.15 17.87
N GLU A 157 -4.11 3.90 18.85
CA GLU A 157 -3.77 3.23 20.09
C GLU A 157 -4.74 2.06 20.29
N PHE A 158 -4.23 0.94 20.79
CA PHE A 158 -5.06 -0.20 21.15
C PHE A 158 -5.70 0.03 22.51
N ARG A 159 -7.03 -0.13 22.58
CA ARG A 159 -7.77 -0.01 23.84
C ARG A 159 -7.55 -1.26 24.70
N LYS A 160 -6.91 -1.07 25.85
CA LYS A 160 -6.73 -2.09 26.88
C LYS A 160 -7.93 -2.18 27.82
#